data_AF-A0A495ZPA9-F1
#
_entry.id   AF-A0A495ZPA9-F1
#
_cell.length_a   1.000
_cell.length_b   1.000
_cell.length_c   1.000
_cell.angle_alpha   90.00
_cell.angle_beta   90.00
_cell.angle_gamma   90.00
#
_symmetry.space_group_name_H-M   'P 1'
#
loop_
_entity.id
_entity.type
_entity.pdbx_description
1 polymer ?
#
loop_
_entity_poly.entity_id
_entity_poly.type
_entity_poly.pdbx_seq_one_letter_code
_entity_poly.pdbx_strand_id
1 'polypeptide(L)'
;MTRYTLDFALSINRSYLIILILGMFAITYIGCGGGVDIVPLSAKIQNADNAFDEAEAVSTRSDDPEEKRKIRARQQKAYDRAMSLYLEVIAKDVKGKYAQRAHYQIAKIYKKHYEWDKANEHYQAIIELDPTGYYASEAKSNLSNIRKNRELIAQELANYQNYKALYDIEKSDETYDIAAKSLYKVAQAYETLENFPEAITTFERMAKEFAEHPQAAQAQFQVGNIYFYKLYDYTNSGGWGAFIAVNDKFPDTFEAQQVKSKLIEAKDLLTDIKKYQDEIRRYRSKKAQEFEKLGRYVRPSEKWLMGKVELVVQLYQQIARNWKKLRHYPYAIETYKELIRDLSHKKFAVSDALYQVGALYQQSGQYERAIQAYDNLLEEAPQSTWLNESIYQQAVCYRAIREFGSAYKGFKTYLSLTKGDTPYFREAEQIIRQYEIDQDQDGYKFYEEQEGGTSDQDPNSYPVVKN
;
A
#
# COMPACT_ATOMS: atom_id res chain seq x y z
N MET A 1 49.33 22.52 -22.39
CA MET A 1 49.87 21.23 -21.91
C MET A 1 49.29 21.02 -20.53
N THR A 2 48.51 20.01 -20.18
CA THR A 2 48.31 18.66 -20.73
C THR A 2 46.97 18.17 -20.18
N ARG A 3 46.12 17.60 -21.05
CA ARG A 3 44.90 16.87 -20.70
C ARG A 3 45.30 15.53 -20.07
N TYR A 4 44.61 15.12 -18.99
CA TYR A 4 44.58 13.72 -18.57
C TYR A 4 43.13 13.23 -18.64
N THR A 5 42.92 12.31 -19.58
CA THR A 5 41.75 11.44 -19.72
C THR A 5 41.98 10.22 -18.82
N LEU A 6 40.98 9.84 -18.02
CA LEU A 6 40.96 8.56 -17.31
C LEU A 6 39.70 7.80 -17.76
N ASP A 7 39.93 6.85 -18.66
CA ASP A 7 39.02 5.76 -19.00
C ASP A 7 38.81 4.87 -17.76
N PHE A 8 37.56 4.59 -17.42
CA PHE A 8 37.20 3.46 -16.57
C PHE A 8 36.30 2.53 -17.37
N ALA A 9 36.90 1.48 -17.91
CA ALA A 9 36.22 0.35 -18.52
C ALA A 9 35.57 -0.51 -17.43
N LEU A 10 34.24 -0.64 -17.48
CA LEU A 10 33.46 -1.58 -16.67
C LEU A 10 33.43 -2.95 -17.37
N SER A 11 34.28 -3.87 -16.93
CA SER A 11 34.13 -5.30 -17.23
C SER A 11 33.15 -5.94 -16.25
N ILE A 12 31.89 -6.11 -16.65
CA ILE A 12 30.88 -6.84 -15.87
C ILE A 12 31.11 -8.34 -16.06
N ASN A 13 31.56 -9.00 -14.99
CA ASN A 13 31.83 -10.43 -14.97
C ASN A 13 30.53 -11.22 -14.71
N ARG A 14 30.04 -11.92 -15.74
CA ARG A 14 28.87 -12.83 -15.72
C ARG A 14 29.22 -14.14 -14.99
N SER A 15 29.22 -14.14 -13.66
CA SER A 15 29.50 -15.37 -12.89
C SER A 15 28.83 -15.42 -11.51
N TYR A 16 27.53 -15.10 -11.39
CA TYR A 16 26.71 -15.51 -10.23
C TYR A 16 25.27 -15.80 -10.67
N LEU A 17 25.15 -16.80 -11.54
CA LEU A 17 23.90 -17.50 -11.82
C LEU A 17 24.16 -18.95 -11.42
N ILE A 18 23.19 -19.59 -10.74
CA ILE A 18 23.09 -21.02 -10.35
C ILE A 18 23.23 -21.27 -8.82
N ILE A 19 22.24 -22.04 -8.31
CA ILE A 19 22.03 -22.64 -6.96
C ILE A 19 21.09 -21.77 -6.09
N LEU A 20 19.78 -22.05 -5.97
CA LEU A 20 19.14 -23.26 -5.42
C LEU A 20 17.69 -23.42 -5.94
N ILE A 21 17.37 -24.59 -6.51
CA ILE A 21 16.02 -25.08 -6.82
C ILE A 21 15.73 -26.29 -5.93
N LEU A 22 14.53 -26.35 -5.32
CA LEU A 22 13.69 -27.49 -4.87
C LEU A 22 12.87 -27.02 -3.65
N GLY A 23 11.55 -27.16 -3.53
CA GLY A 23 10.48 -27.64 -4.40
C GLY A 23 9.15 -27.58 -3.63
N MET A 24 8.02 -27.46 -4.33
CA MET A 24 6.75 -28.09 -3.95
C MET A 24 5.80 -28.10 -5.15
N PHE A 25 5.36 -29.30 -5.52
CA PHE A 25 4.42 -29.62 -6.60
C PHE A 25 3.07 -30.04 -6.02
N ALA A 26 1.97 -29.69 -6.70
CA ALA A 26 0.67 -30.39 -6.81
C ALA A 26 -0.37 -29.40 -7.42
N ILE A 27 -1.15 -29.63 -8.50
CA ILE A 27 -1.56 -30.83 -9.25
C ILE A 27 -1.81 -30.50 -10.75
N THR A 28 -1.43 -31.48 -11.57
CA THR A 28 -1.50 -31.80 -13.01
C THR A 28 -2.64 -31.34 -13.94
N TYR A 29 -2.27 -31.04 -15.20
CA TYR A 29 -2.73 -31.77 -16.41
C TYR A 29 -1.52 -32.09 -17.32
N ILE A 30 -1.60 -33.23 -18.02
CA ILE A 30 -0.50 -33.98 -18.66
C ILE A 30 -0.12 -33.45 -20.06
N GLY A 31 1.17 -33.49 -20.41
CA GLY A 31 1.64 -33.48 -21.81
C GLY A 31 3.13 -33.19 -21.97
N CYS A 32 3.91 -34.18 -22.40
CA CYS A 32 5.37 -34.12 -22.61
C CYS A 32 5.82 -33.03 -23.62
N GLY A 33 6.98 -32.42 -23.36
CA GLY A 33 7.69 -31.52 -24.28
C GLY A 33 8.26 -30.34 -23.50
N GLY A 34 9.51 -29.94 -23.77
CA GLY A 34 10.24 -28.90 -23.03
C GLY A 34 9.33 -27.72 -22.65
N GLY A 35 9.10 -27.55 -21.34
CA GLY A 35 8.10 -26.64 -20.82
C GLY A 35 8.50 -25.19 -21.12
N VAL A 36 7.95 -24.64 -22.20
CA VAL A 36 7.78 -23.20 -22.32
C VAL A 36 7.05 -22.76 -21.06
N ASP A 37 7.55 -21.71 -20.42
CA ASP A 37 6.95 -21.16 -19.22
C ASP A 37 5.64 -20.45 -19.61
N ILE A 38 4.54 -21.21 -19.68
CA ILE A 38 3.25 -20.82 -20.28
C ILE A 38 2.49 -19.79 -19.43
N VAL A 39 2.94 -19.49 -18.20
CA VAL A 39 2.24 -18.53 -17.33
C VAL A 39 2.48 -17.10 -17.86
N PRO A 40 1.42 -16.36 -18.25
CA PRO A 40 1.56 -14.99 -18.71
C PRO A 40 2.22 -14.09 -17.65
N LEU A 41 2.99 -13.08 -18.07
CA LEU A 41 3.65 -12.14 -17.16
C LEU A 41 2.65 -11.44 -16.21
N SER A 42 1.43 -11.18 -16.68
CA SER A 42 0.33 -10.65 -15.85
C SER A 42 -0.01 -11.55 -14.65
N ALA A 43 -0.03 -12.86 -14.85
CA ALA A 43 -0.27 -13.81 -13.77
C ALA A 43 0.95 -13.94 -12.84
N LYS A 44 2.16 -13.79 -13.37
CA LYS A 44 3.40 -13.83 -12.56
C LYS A 44 3.53 -12.62 -11.64
N ILE A 45 3.29 -11.43 -12.17
CA ILE A 45 3.30 -10.21 -11.35
C ILE A 45 2.21 -10.27 -10.28
N GLN A 46 1.04 -10.84 -10.63
CA GLN A 46 -0.03 -11.05 -9.67
C GLN A 46 0.37 -12.01 -8.54
N ASN A 47 1.05 -13.10 -8.87
CA ASN A 47 1.56 -14.03 -7.86
C ASN A 47 2.58 -13.36 -6.94
N ALA A 48 3.43 -12.47 -7.48
CA ALA A 48 4.37 -11.69 -6.70
C ALA A 48 3.66 -10.68 -5.78
N ASP A 49 2.63 -9.99 -6.28
CA ASP A 49 1.79 -9.09 -5.48
C ASP A 49 1.05 -9.82 -4.35
N ASN A 50 0.53 -11.02 -4.63
CA ASN A 50 -0.11 -11.85 -3.62
C ASN A 50 0.89 -12.30 -2.54
N ALA A 51 2.11 -12.67 -2.92
CA ALA A 51 3.16 -13.01 -1.95
C ALA A 51 3.58 -11.80 -1.10
N PHE A 52 3.63 -10.61 -1.70
CA PHE A 52 3.85 -9.37 -0.96
C PHE A 52 2.69 -9.08 0.02
N ASP A 53 1.44 -9.29 -0.41
CA ASP A 53 0.26 -9.16 0.45
C ASP A 53 0.29 -10.13 1.63
N GLU A 54 0.68 -11.38 1.39
CA GLU A 54 0.87 -12.37 2.46
C GLU A 54 1.89 -11.87 3.49
N ALA A 55 2.98 -11.24 3.03
CA ALA A 55 3.99 -10.65 3.91
C ALA A 55 3.45 -9.45 4.71
N GLU A 56 2.69 -8.57 4.07
CA GLU A 56 2.06 -7.40 4.71
C GLU A 56 0.93 -7.81 5.69
N ALA A 57 0.27 -8.93 5.44
CA ALA A 57 -0.79 -9.47 6.29
C ALA A 57 -0.26 -10.17 7.55
N VAL A 58 1.04 -10.48 7.63
CA VAL A 58 1.63 -11.06 8.83
C VAL A 58 1.47 -10.07 9.99
N SER A 59 0.59 -10.41 10.94
CA SER A 59 0.36 -9.62 12.15
C SER A 59 1.66 -9.47 12.93
N THR A 60 2.18 -8.26 13.04
CA THR A 60 3.37 -7.92 13.82
C THR A 60 3.12 -7.78 15.32
N ARG A 61 1.85 -7.96 15.75
CA ARG A 61 1.40 -7.70 17.12
C ARG A 61 1.65 -8.91 18.02
N SER A 62 2.57 -8.75 18.96
CA SER A 62 2.71 -9.61 20.13
C SER A 62 3.46 -8.85 21.23
N ASP A 63 2.94 -8.94 22.46
CA ASP A 63 3.63 -8.47 23.66
C ASP A 63 4.72 -9.47 24.11
N ASP A 64 4.67 -10.72 23.60
CA ASP A 64 5.70 -11.74 23.83
C ASP A 64 6.90 -11.55 22.86
N PRO A 65 8.13 -11.30 23.39
CA PRO A 65 9.32 -11.11 22.57
C PRO A 65 9.67 -12.30 21.66
N GLU A 66 9.43 -13.54 22.11
CA GLU A 66 9.77 -14.73 21.32
C GLU A 66 8.83 -14.87 20.12
N GLU A 67 7.53 -14.73 20.36
CA GLU A 67 6.54 -14.75 19.28
C GLU A 67 6.75 -13.59 18.31
N LYS A 68 7.10 -12.40 18.79
CA LYS A 68 7.46 -11.25 17.94
C LYS A 68 8.65 -11.57 17.02
N ARG A 69 9.67 -12.29 17.52
CA ARG A 69 10.81 -12.74 16.71
C ARG A 69 10.38 -13.74 15.64
N LYS A 70 9.55 -14.72 15.99
CA LYS A 70 9.03 -15.73 15.05
C LYS A 70 8.18 -15.09 13.95
N ILE A 71 7.32 -14.15 14.32
CA ILE A 71 6.49 -13.36 13.41
C ILE A 71 7.35 -12.60 12.41
N ARG A 72 8.37 -11.86 12.88
CA ARG A 72 9.30 -11.13 12.00
C ARG A 72 10.04 -12.05 11.04
N ALA A 73 10.49 -13.21 11.51
CA ALA A 73 11.15 -14.19 10.64
C ALA A 73 10.21 -14.74 9.54
N ARG A 74 8.93 -14.99 9.88
CA ARG A 74 7.91 -15.39 8.89
C ARG A 74 7.64 -14.29 7.88
N GLN A 75 7.53 -13.04 8.34
CA GLN A 75 7.33 -11.88 7.48
C GLN A 75 8.50 -11.70 6.52
N GLN A 76 9.74 -11.78 7.01
CA GLN A 76 10.95 -11.70 6.18
C GLN A 76 10.92 -12.77 5.09
N LYS A 77 10.66 -14.03 5.47
CA LYS A 77 10.59 -15.14 4.51
C LYS A 77 9.52 -14.91 3.42
N ALA A 78 8.40 -14.27 3.77
CA ALA A 78 7.36 -13.93 2.81
C ALA A 78 7.80 -12.79 1.86
N TYR A 79 8.52 -11.78 2.35
CA TYR A 79 9.14 -10.76 1.49
C TYR A 79 10.20 -11.35 0.57
N ASP A 80 11.05 -12.26 1.06
CA ASP A 80 12.08 -12.92 0.23
C ASP A 80 11.41 -13.69 -0.92
N ARG A 81 10.30 -14.38 -0.63
CA ARG A 81 9.48 -15.04 -1.65
C ARG A 81 8.92 -14.03 -2.67
N ALA A 82 8.33 -12.93 -2.21
CA ALA A 82 7.80 -11.90 -3.08
C ALA A 82 8.89 -11.30 -3.99
N MET A 83 10.05 -10.95 -3.43
CA MET A 83 11.21 -10.44 -4.17
C MET A 83 11.67 -11.44 -5.24
N SER A 84 11.75 -12.73 -4.91
CA SER A 84 12.15 -13.76 -5.89
C SER A 84 11.20 -13.82 -7.09
N LEU A 85 9.89 -13.68 -6.87
CA LEU A 85 8.88 -13.67 -7.92
C LEU A 85 8.95 -12.39 -8.76
N TYR A 86 9.18 -11.22 -8.13
CA TYR A 86 9.39 -9.96 -8.86
C TYR A 86 10.64 -10.00 -9.73
N LEU A 87 11.75 -10.57 -9.24
CA LEU A 87 12.97 -10.74 -10.01
C LEU A 87 12.76 -11.66 -11.22
N GLU A 88 11.91 -12.70 -11.09
CA GLU A 88 11.54 -13.56 -12.22
C GLU A 88 10.78 -12.79 -13.30
N VAL A 89 9.88 -11.87 -12.91
CA VAL A 89 9.15 -11.00 -13.83
C VAL A 89 10.13 -10.06 -14.56
N ILE A 90 11.04 -9.42 -13.83
CA ILE A 90 12.06 -8.51 -14.39
C ILE A 90 12.91 -9.23 -15.44
N ALA A 91 13.30 -10.48 -15.19
CA ALA A 91 14.13 -11.25 -16.11
C ALA A 91 13.43 -11.62 -17.44
N LYS A 92 12.10 -11.52 -17.52
CA LYS A 92 11.30 -12.01 -18.66
C LYS A 92 10.54 -10.92 -19.41
N ASP A 93 10.33 -9.75 -18.80
CA ASP A 93 9.53 -8.70 -19.41
C ASP A 93 10.34 -7.81 -20.37
N VAL A 94 10.23 -8.13 -21.65
CA VAL A 94 10.90 -7.41 -22.75
C VAL A 94 10.30 -6.03 -23.01
N LYS A 95 9.05 -5.76 -22.58
CA LYS A 95 8.33 -4.48 -22.82
C LYS A 95 8.44 -3.48 -21.66
N GLY A 96 9.07 -3.87 -20.55
CA GLY A 96 9.40 -2.98 -19.43
C GLY A 96 8.27 -2.64 -18.46
N LYS A 97 6.99 -2.68 -18.84
CA LYS A 97 5.87 -2.26 -17.97
C LYS A 97 5.74 -3.10 -16.69
N TYR A 98 5.79 -4.43 -16.79
CA TYR A 98 5.75 -5.30 -15.61
C TYR A 98 7.07 -5.29 -14.84
N ALA A 99 8.20 -5.11 -15.54
CA ALA A 99 9.50 -4.90 -14.90
C ALA A 99 9.50 -3.62 -14.05
N GLN A 100 8.94 -2.51 -14.53
CA GLN A 100 8.83 -1.27 -13.76
C GLN A 100 8.02 -1.46 -12.47
N ARG A 101 6.86 -2.15 -12.55
CA ARG A 101 6.07 -2.53 -11.37
C ARG A 101 6.89 -3.38 -10.40
N ALA A 102 7.56 -4.42 -10.90
CA ALA A 102 8.36 -5.31 -10.09
C ALA A 102 9.52 -4.57 -9.39
N HIS A 103 10.25 -3.72 -10.11
CA HIS A 103 11.27 -2.85 -9.51
C HIS A 103 10.66 -1.92 -8.45
N TYR A 104 9.48 -1.34 -8.71
CA TYR A 104 8.81 -0.45 -7.75
C TYR A 104 8.40 -1.18 -6.47
N GLN A 105 7.86 -2.39 -6.58
CA GLN A 105 7.51 -3.18 -5.39
C GLN A 105 8.75 -3.65 -4.62
N ILE A 106 9.83 -4.05 -5.31
CA ILE A 106 11.10 -4.38 -4.63
C ILE A 106 11.67 -3.14 -3.91
N ALA A 107 11.64 -1.96 -4.55
CA ALA A 107 12.07 -0.72 -3.92
C ALA A 107 11.27 -0.42 -2.64
N LYS A 108 9.94 -0.65 -2.66
CA LYS A 108 9.09 -0.54 -1.47
C LYS A 108 9.47 -1.54 -0.37
N ILE A 109 9.84 -2.77 -0.72
CA ILE A 109 10.32 -3.76 0.25
C ILE A 109 11.61 -3.25 0.90
N TYR A 110 12.59 -2.79 0.12
CA TYR A 110 13.83 -2.22 0.67
C TYR A 110 13.57 -0.97 1.53
N LYS A 111 12.64 -0.10 1.11
CA LYS A 111 12.22 1.08 1.89
C LYS A 111 11.69 0.68 3.27
N LYS A 112 10.86 -0.37 3.35
CA LYS A 112 10.33 -0.90 4.62
C LYS A 112 11.40 -1.47 5.55
N HIS A 113 12.52 -1.93 4.98
CA HIS A 113 13.69 -2.40 5.73
C HIS A 113 14.74 -1.29 5.93
N TYR A 114 14.41 -0.05 5.56
CA TYR A 114 15.28 1.12 5.68
C TYR A 114 16.58 0.99 4.87
N GLU A 115 16.59 0.14 3.85
CA GLU A 115 17.69 -0.07 2.92
C GLU A 115 17.58 0.94 1.76
N TRP A 116 17.73 2.22 2.09
CA TRP A 116 17.47 3.34 1.17
C TRP A 116 18.28 3.28 -0.13
N ASP A 117 19.54 2.85 -0.04
CA ASP A 117 20.42 2.82 -1.21
C ASP A 117 19.99 1.74 -2.20
N LYS A 118 19.59 0.55 -1.73
CA LYS A 118 18.99 -0.49 -2.58
C LYS A 118 17.63 -0.09 -3.14
N ALA A 119 16.81 0.60 -2.35
CA ALA A 119 15.56 1.16 -2.85
C ALA A 119 15.82 2.14 -4.00
N ASN A 120 16.83 3.02 -3.85
CA ASN A 120 17.25 3.97 -4.88
C ASN A 120 17.76 3.28 -6.16
N GLU A 121 18.52 2.18 -6.06
CA GLU A 121 18.95 1.39 -7.22
C GLU A 121 17.74 0.89 -8.03
N HIS A 122 16.71 0.36 -7.36
CA HIS A 122 15.50 -0.10 -8.05
C HIS A 122 14.66 1.05 -8.62
N TYR A 123 14.57 2.20 -7.93
CA TYR A 123 13.92 3.39 -8.50
C TYR A 123 14.67 3.93 -9.72
N GLN A 124 16.00 3.90 -9.70
CA GLN A 124 16.83 4.31 -10.82
C GLN A 124 16.63 3.37 -12.03
N ALA A 125 16.56 2.06 -11.80
CA ALA A 125 16.26 1.07 -12.84
C ALA A 125 14.91 1.32 -13.53
N ILE A 126 13.88 1.78 -12.81
CA ILE A 126 12.59 2.16 -13.42
C ILE A 126 12.75 3.30 -14.42
N ILE A 127 13.53 4.32 -14.05
CA ILE A 127 13.76 5.51 -14.88
C ILE A 127 14.61 5.16 -16.11
N GLU A 128 15.54 4.23 -15.96
CA GLU A 128 16.36 3.72 -17.08
C GLU A 128 15.55 2.85 -18.05
N LEU A 129 14.54 2.13 -17.57
CA LEU A 129 13.63 1.33 -18.41
C LEU A 129 12.71 2.22 -19.27
N ASP A 130 12.03 3.16 -18.64
CA ASP A 130 11.25 4.20 -19.32
C ASP A 130 11.24 5.44 -18.40
N PRO A 131 11.85 6.57 -18.81
CA PRO A 131 11.91 7.77 -17.97
C PRO A 131 10.57 8.51 -17.89
N THR A 132 9.55 8.06 -18.62
CA THR A 132 8.21 8.62 -18.68
C THR A 132 7.18 7.67 -18.06
N GLY A 133 5.92 8.14 -17.97
CA GLY A 133 4.83 7.36 -17.36
C GLY A 133 4.80 7.37 -15.83
N TYR A 134 3.83 6.64 -15.27
CA TYR A 134 3.51 6.65 -13.85
C TYR A 134 4.66 6.17 -12.96
N TYR A 135 5.25 5.01 -13.27
CA TYR A 135 6.33 4.45 -12.46
C TYR A 135 7.58 5.31 -12.43
N ALA A 136 7.95 5.93 -13.56
CA ALA A 136 9.09 6.83 -13.59
C ALA A 136 8.84 8.11 -12.78
N SER A 137 7.64 8.67 -12.86
CA SER A 137 7.23 9.81 -12.02
C SER A 137 7.29 9.45 -10.53
N GLU A 138 6.74 8.30 -10.15
CA GLU A 138 6.79 7.78 -8.79
C GLU A 138 8.22 7.52 -8.32
N ALA A 139 9.06 6.91 -9.15
CA ALA A 139 10.46 6.63 -8.85
C ALA A 139 11.27 7.91 -8.62
N LYS A 140 11.12 8.91 -9.51
CA LYS A 140 11.76 10.25 -9.36
C LYS A 140 11.32 10.94 -8.08
N SER A 141 10.02 10.86 -7.76
CA SER A 141 9.46 11.41 -6.52
C SER A 141 10.06 10.74 -5.29
N ASN A 142 10.11 9.41 -5.25
CA ASN A 142 10.67 8.65 -4.14
C ASN A 142 12.17 8.89 -3.96
N LEU A 143 12.97 8.92 -5.04
CA LEU A 143 14.40 9.27 -5.01
C LEU A 143 14.62 10.66 -4.40
N SER A 144 13.86 11.65 -4.88
CA SER A 144 13.90 13.03 -4.37
C SER A 144 13.51 13.10 -2.89
N ASN A 145 12.45 12.39 -2.50
CA ASN A 145 11.97 12.32 -1.13
C ASN A 145 13.03 11.70 -0.19
N ILE A 146 13.64 10.58 -0.60
CA ILE A 146 14.70 9.91 0.17
C ILE A 146 15.89 10.85 0.36
N ARG A 147 16.38 11.47 -0.71
CA ARG A 147 17.51 12.40 -0.67
C ARG A 147 17.23 13.58 0.26
N LYS A 148 16.12 14.30 0.02
CA LYS A 148 15.78 15.53 0.77
C LYS A 148 15.61 15.27 2.26
N ASN A 149 14.93 14.19 2.65
CA ASN A 149 14.72 13.91 4.07
C ASN A 149 16.00 13.43 4.76
N ARG A 150 16.87 12.65 4.08
CA ARG A 150 18.17 12.27 4.66
C ARG A 150 19.08 13.49 4.89
N GLU A 151 19.08 14.43 3.95
CA GLU A 151 19.79 15.72 4.08
C GLU A 151 19.23 16.56 5.23
N LEU A 152 17.90 16.70 5.30
CA LEU A 152 17.21 17.42 6.38
C LEU A 152 17.49 16.80 7.75
N ILE A 153 17.47 15.47 7.86
CA ILE A 153 17.79 14.76 9.11
C ILE A 153 19.21 15.08 9.56
N ALA A 154 20.19 15.02 8.65
CA ALA A 154 21.58 15.33 9.00
C ALA A 154 21.75 16.78 9.48
N GLN A 155 21.13 17.73 8.78
CA GLN A 155 21.18 19.15 9.13
C GLN A 155 20.51 19.42 10.48
N GLU A 156 19.29 18.94 10.69
CA GLU A 156 18.52 19.24 11.90
C GLU A 156 19.04 18.47 13.12
N LEU A 157 19.64 17.28 12.96
CA LEU A 157 20.37 16.63 14.05
C LEU A 157 21.58 17.43 14.50
N ALA A 158 22.34 18.02 13.57
CA ALA A 158 23.47 18.89 13.90
C ALA A 158 23.00 20.16 14.63
N ASN A 159 21.90 20.77 14.17
CA ASN A 159 21.28 21.90 14.87
C ASN A 159 20.87 21.52 16.29
N TYR A 160 20.12 20.43 16.46
CA TYR A 160 19.73 19.95 17.78
C TYR A 160 20.94 19.77 18.71
N GLN A 161 21.99 19.10 18.26
CA GLN A 161 23.19 18.86 19.07
C GLN A 161 23.86 20.18 19.49
N ASN A 162 24.04 21.11 18.56
CA ASN A 162 24.68 22.39 18.83
C ASN A 162 23.87 23.25 19.80
N TYR A 163 22.57 23.43 19.53
CA TYR A 163 21.71 24.28 20.35
C TYR A 163 21.38 23.65 21.70
N LYS A 164 21.32 22.32 21.79
CA LYS A 164 21.19 21.62 23.07
C LYS A 164 22.42 21.84 23.95
N ALA A 165 23.62 21.71 23.38
CA ALA A 165 24.85 21.98 24.11
C ALA A 165 24.95 23.44 24.59
N LEU A 166 24.53 24.40 23.76
CA LEU A 166 24.46 25.81 24.15
C LEU A 166 23.46 26.04 25.29
N TYR A 167 22.26 25.47 25.19
CA TYR A 167 21.26 25.56 26.24
C TYR A 167 21.73 24.98 27.59
N ASP A 168 22.49 23.89 27.54
CA ASP A 168 23.02 23.24 28.76
C ASP A 168 24.12 24.10 29.43
N ILE A 169 24.77 25.00 28.69
CA ILE A 169 25.73 25.99 29.22
C ILE A 169 24.99 27.24 29.72
N GLU A 170 24.12 27.80 28.87
CA GLU A 170 23.37 29.01 29.11
C GLU A 170 21.90 28.77 28.76
N LYS A 171 21.07 28.68 29.80
CA LYS A 171 19.63 28.40 29.65
C LYS A 171 18.90 29.60 29.05
N SER A 172 18.81 29.64 27.73
CA SER A 172 18.01 30.63 26.99
C SER A 172 16.80 30.00 26.31
N ASP A 173 15.68 30.72 26.28
CA ASP A 173 14.44 30.25 25.65
C ASP A 173 14.63 30.01 24.15
N GLU A 174 15.48 30.81 23.48
CA GLU A 174 15.79 30.67 22.06
C GLU A 174 16.55 29.37 21.76
N THR A 175 17.59 29.05 22.53
CA THR A 175 18.37 27.81 22.33
C THR A 175 17.53 26.57 22.63
N TYR A 176 16.65 26.65 23.64
CA TYR A 176 15.68 25.61 23.97
C TYR A 176 14.66 25.39 22.84
N ASP A 177 14.06 26.45 22.31
CA ASP A 177 13.07 26.40 21.22
C ASP A 177 13.67 25.85 19.92
N ILE A 178 14.88 26.28 19.55
CA ILE A 178 15.55 25.79 18.34
C ILE A 178 15.85 24.29 18.47
N ALA A 179 16.44 23.86 19.60
CA ALA A 179 16.75 22.45 19.81
C ALA A 179 15.49 21.56 19.78
N ALA A 180 14.39 22.01 20.41
CA ALA A 180 13.10 21.32 20.41
C ALA A 180 12.52 21.18 19.00
N LYS A 181 12.49 22.29 18.23
CA LYS A 181 11.99 22.31 16.85
C LYS A 181 12.83 21.46 15.92
N SER A 182 14.14 21.44 16.08
CA SER A 182 15.04 20.58 15.30
C SER A 182 14.73 19.10 15.52
N LEU A 183 14.59 18.63 16.77
CA LEU A 183 14.17 17.24 17.01
C LEU A 183 12.80 16.92 16.40
N TYR A 184 11.84 17.84 16.51
CA TYR A 184 10.51 17.64 15.94
C TYR A 184 10.58 17.46 14.40
N LYS A 185 11.36 18.29 13.70
CA LYS A 185 11.58 18.17 12.26
C LYS A 185 12.28 16.86 11.87
N VAL A 186 13.28 16.43 12.65
CA VAL A 186 13.95 15.14 12.43
C VAL A 186 12.93 14.00 12.52
N ALA A 187 12.08 14.01 13.54
CA ALA A 187 11.06 12.98 13.71
C ALA A 187 10.04 12.97 12.55
N GLN A 188 9.61 14.15 12.07
CA GLN A 188 8.74 14.26 10.89
C GLN A 188 9.41 13.77 9.60
N ALA A 189 10.71 14.02 9.43
CA ALA A 189 11.46 13.54 8.29
C ALA A 189 11.57 12.00 8.30
N TYR A 190 11.83 11.40 9.47
CA TYR A 190 11.77 9.95 9.62
C TYR A 190 10.37 9.40 9.35
N GLU A 191 9.31 10.06 9.83
CA GLU A 191 7.93 9.65 9.53
C GLU A 191 7.62 9.72 8.03
N THR A 192 8.09 10.75 7.33
CA THR A 192 7.95 10.94 5.87
C THR A 192 8.68 9.86 5.08
N LEU A 193 9.81 9.38 5.61
CA LEU A 193 10.53 8.22 5.08
C LEU A 193 9.86 6.88 5.42
N GLU A 194 8.79 6.89 6.23
CA GLU A 194 8.18 5.70 6.82
C GLU A 194 9.13 4.90 7.73
N ASN A 195 10.20 5.55 8.21
CA ASN A 195 11.06 5.01 9.25
C ASN A 195 10.45 5.24 10.64
N PHE A 196 9.35 4.52 10.89
CA PHE A 196 8.53 4.69 12.08
C PHE A 196 9.27 4.45 13.41
N PRO A 197 10.16 3.46 13.56
CA PRO A 197 10.87 3.26 14.83
C PRO A 197 11.73 4.48 15.21
N GLU A 198 12.46 5.05 14.25
CA GLU A 198 13.28 6.23 14.44
C GLU A 198 12.43 7.49 14.65
N ALA A 199 11.32 7.62 13.92
CA ALA A 199 10.36 8.70 14.11
C ALA A 199 9.78 8.68 15.54
N ILE A 200 9.28 7.52 15.98
CA ILE A 200 8.74 7.31 17.33
C ILE A 200 9.80 7.66 18.38
N THR A 201 11.00 7.07 18.27
CA THR A 201 12.08 7.31 19.24
C THR A 201 12.46 8.78 19.32
N THR A 202 12.45 9.49 18.19
CA THR A 202 12.80 10.91 18.14
C THR A 202 11.67 11.80 18.69
N PHE A 203 10.40 11.51 18.38
CA PHE A 203 9.26 12.20 18.98
C PHE A 203 9.19 11.99 20.50
N GLU A 204 9.41 10.76 20.98
CA GLU A 204 9.46 10.46 22.41
C GLU A 204 10.60 11.20 23.12
N ARG A 205 11.76 11.30 22.46
CA ARG A 205 12.88 12.10 22.96
C ARG A 205 12.50 13.57 23.05
N MET A 206 11.89 14.13 22.01
CA MET A 206 11.43 15.51 21.99
C MET A 206 10.45 15.77 23.13
N ALA A 207 9.43 14.93 23.30
CA ALA A 207 8.44 15.06 24.37
C ALA A 207 9.04 14.91 25.78
N LYS A 208 10.12 14.14 25.93
CA LYS A 208 10.79 13.92 27.22
C LYS A 208 11.76 15.05 27.57
N GLU A 209 12.64 15.43 26.64
CA GLU A 209 13.69 16.43 26.88
C GLU A 209 13.15 17.85 26.88
N PHE A 210 12.06 18.10 26.15
CA PHE A 210 11.49 19.43 25.97
C PHE A 210 10.02 19.47 26.44
N ALA A 211 9.72 18.86 27.59
CA ALA A 211 8.33 18.68 28.07
C ALA A 211 7.54 19.99 28.24
N GLU A 212 8.22 21.11 28.50
CA GLU A 212 7.59 22.43 28.63
C GLU A 212 7.38 23.13 27.27
N HIS A 213 7.96 22.61 26.19
CA HIS A 213 7.82 23.20 24.87
C HIS A 213 6.40 22.97 24.33
N PRO A 214 5.76 23.96 23.66
CA PRO A 214 4.39 23.82 23.15
C PRO A 214 4.15 22.61 22.24
N GLN A 215 5.19 22.13 21.55
CA GLN A 215 5.10 20.96 20.67
C GLN A 215 5.33 19.60 21.36
N ALA A 216 5.61 19.55 22.67
CA ALA A 216 5.90 18.30 23.37
C ALA A 216 4.69 17.35 23.39
N ALA A 217 3.50 17.89 23.70
CA ALA A 217 2.24 17.15 23.65
C ALA A 217 1.94 16.70 22.22
N GLN A 218 2.18 17.57 21.23
CA GLN A 218 2.02 17.25 19.81
C GLN A 218 2.93 16.08 19.39
N ALA A 219 4.20 16.08 19.81
CA ALA A 219 5.14 15.00 19.52
C ALA A 219 4.67 13.66 20.10
N GLN A 220 4.28 13.62 21.38
CA GLN A 220 3.75 12.40 22.00
C GLN A 220 2.44 11.95 21.34
N PHE A 221 1.60 12.88 20.88
CA PHE A 221 0.40 12.58 20.10
C PHE A 221 0.72 11.96 18.74
N GLN A 222 1.77 12.43 18.05
CA GLN A 222 2.23 11.80 16.81
C GLN A 222 2.70 10.37 16.99
N VAL A 223 3.36 10.04 18.12
CA VAL A 223 3.72 8.64 18.44
C VAL A 223 2.48 7.75 18.43
N GLY A 224 1.40 8.18 19.09
CA GLY A 224 0.13 7.45 19.08
C GLY A 224 -0.49 7.33 17.69
N ASN A 225 -0.46 8.40 16.88
CA ASN A 225 -0.95 8.38 15.50
C ASN A 225 -0.17 7.40 14.60
N ILE A 226 1.15 7.36 14.71
CA ILE A 226 2.00 6.43 13.97
C ILE A 226 1.59 5.00 14.31
N TYR A 227 1.47 4.68 15.59
CA TYR A 227 1.01 3.35 15.99
C TYR A 227 -0.42 3.05 15.48
N PHE A 228 -1.39 3.94 15.66
CA PHE A 228 -2.79 3.66 15.29
C PHE A 228 -3.03 3.55 13.80
N TYR A 229 -2.40 4.40 12.99
CA TYR A 229 -2.77 4.60 11.59
C TYR A 229 -1.70 4.19 10.58
N LYS A 230 -0.46 3.95 11.02
CA LYS A 230 0.65 3.51 10.15
C LYS A 230 1.08 2.08 10.44
N LEU A 231 1.39 1.81 11.71
CA LEU A 231 1.76 0.46 12.17
C LEU A 231 0.55 -0.40 12.50
N TYR A 232 -0.61 0.25 12.67
CA TYR A 232 -1.83 -0.34 13.16
C TYR A 232 -1.60 -1.20 14.41
N ASP A 233 -0.92 -0.68 15.42
CA ASP A 233 -0.70 -1.37 16.70
C ASP A 233 -1.56 -0.72 17.79
N TYR A 234 -2.59 -1.44 18.23
CA TYR A 234 -3.52 -0.99 19.27
C TYR A 234 -3.23 -1.61 20.65
N THR A 235 -2.04 -2.18 20.85
CA THR A 235 -1.63 -2.76 22.13
C THR A 235 -1.32 -1.68 23.17
N ASN A 236 -1.25 -2.09 24.43
CA ASN A 236 -0.81 -1.21 25.52
C ASN A 236 0.67 -0.83 25.39
N SER A 237 1.52 -1.69 24.81
CA SER A 237 2.91 -1.34 24.52
C SER A 237 3.09 -0.48 23.26
N GLY A 238 2.06 -0.42 22.40
CA GLY A 238 2.05 0.36 21.17
C GLY A 238 1.14 1.58 21.30
N GLY A 239 0.20 1.71 20.36
CA GLY A 239 -0.58 2.93 20.20
C GLY A 239 -1.46 3.28 21.39
N TRP A 240 -2.01 2.30 22.11
CA TRP A 240 -2.89 2.58 23.24
C TRP A 240 -2.11 3.24 24.38
N GLY A 241 -0.94 2.68 24.72
CA GLY A 241 -0.04 3.26 25.71
C GLY A 241 0.53 4.60 25.26
N ALA A 242 0.90 4.73 23.98
CA ALA A 242 1.41 5.99 23.44
C ALA A 242 0.40 7.15 23.55
N PHE A 243 -0.88 6.87 23.34
CA PHE A 243 -1.95 7.85 23.55
C PHE A 243 -2.23 8.11 25.03
N ILE A 244 -2.28 7.09 25.88
CA ILE A 244 -2.39 7.28 27.34
C ILE A 244 -1.27 8.20 27.85
N ALA A 245 -0.04 8.03 27.34
CA ALA A 245 1.09 8.88 27.71
C ALA A 245 0.90 10.37 27.36
N VAL A 246 0.06 10.71 26.37
CA VAL A 246 -0.31 12.12 26.11
C VAL A 246 -1.11 12.67 27.29
N ASN A 247 -2.12 11.93 27.75
CA ASN A 247 -2.95 12.35 28.88
C ASN A 247 -2.15 12.40 30.19
N ASP A 248 -1.26 11.43 30.40
CA ASP A 248 -0.51 11.32 31.66
C ASP A 248 0.58 12.39 31.78
N LYS A 249 1.26 12.72 30.67
CA LYS A 249 2.34 13.72 30.64
C LYS A 249 1.84 15.13 30.38
N PHE A 250 0.74 15.30 29.64
CA PHE A 250 0.25 16.58 29.15
C PHE A 250 -1.28 16.74 29.36
N PRO A 251 -1.81 16.55 30.58
CA PRO A 251 -3.25 16.41 30.84
C PRO A 251 -4.11 17.62 30.42
N ASP A 252 -3.54 18.82 30.45
CA ASP A 252 -4.25 20.09 30.21
C ASP A 252 -4.14 20.57 28.75
N THR A 253 -3.63 19.73 27.86
CA THR A 253 -3.45 20.06 26.44
C THR A 253 -4.65 19.68 25.59
N PHE A 254 -4.80 20.34 24.45
CA PHE A 254 -5.83 20.02 23.47
C PHE A 254 -5.67 18.57 22.95
N GLU A 255 -4.42 18.13 22.76
CA GLU A 255 -4.08 16.76 22.37
C GLU A 255 -4.63 15.74 23.37
N ALA A 256 -4.51 15.98 24.68
CA ALA A 256 -5.06 15.09 25.70
C ALA A 256 -6.59 14.97 25.61
N GLN A 257 -7.30 16.06 25.32
CA GLN A 257 -8.74 16.03 25.09
C GLN A 257 -9.09 15.21 23.84
N GLN A 258 -8.36 15.40 22.73
CA GLN A 258 -8.56 14.64 21.51
C GLN A 258 -8.33 13.14 21.71
N VAL A 259 -7.29 12.78 22.46
CA VAL A 259 -6.95 11.39 22.77
C VAL A 259 -8.09 10.70 23.52
N LYS A 260 -8.68 11.35 24.53
CA LYS A 260 -9.79 10.76 25.31
C LYS A 260 -10.93 10.30 24.40
N SER A 261 -11.39 11.17 23.51
CA SER A 261 -12.47 10.86 22.56
C SER A 261 -12.06 9.73 21.60
N LYS A 262 -10.84 9.78 21.06
CA LYS A 262 -10.31 8.75 20.14
C LYS A 262 -10.23 7.38 20.78
N LEU A 263 -9.75 7.30 22.02
CA LEU A 263 -9.64 6.03 22.75
C LEU A 263 -11.02 5.44 23.06
N ILE A 264 -12.02 6.26 23.41
CA ILE A 264 -13.39 5.78 23.61
C ILE A 264 -13.93 5.16 22.31
N GLU A 265 -13.88 5.91 21.21
CA GLU A 265 -14.36 5.43 19.91
C GLU A 265 -13.62 4.15 19.47
N ALA A 266 -12.30 4.12 19.62
CA ALA A 266 -11.50 2.96 19.26
C ALA A 266 -11.82 1.74 20.13
N LYS A 267 -12.05 1.93 21.44
CA LYS A 267 -12.45 0.86 22.36
C LYS A 267 -13.73 0.18 21.92
N ASP A 268 -14.74 0.97 21.58
CA ASP A 268 -16.06 0.49 21.22
C ASP A 268 -15.99 -0.30 19.90
N LEU A 269 -15.31 0.26 18.89
CA LEU A 269 -15.13 -0.41 17.59
C LEU A 269 -14.36 -1.72 17.72
N LEU A 270 -13.27 -1.76 18.49
CA LEU A 270 -12.46 -2.97 18.71
C LEU A 270 -13.23 -4.03 19.51
N THR A 271 -14.04 -3.61 20.49
CA THR A 271 -14.90 -4.51 21.27
C THR A 271 -15.96 -5.16 20.38
N ASP A 272 -16.61 -4.37 19.53
CA ASP A 272 -17.59 -4.86 18.56
C ASP A 272 -16.96 -5.83 17.56
N ILE A 273 -15.79 -5.48 17.00
CA ILE A 273 -15.07 -6.37 16.08
C ILE A 273 -14.80 -7.72 16.74
N LYS A 274 -14.25 -7.71 17.96
CA LYS A 274 -13.97 -8.95 18.71
C LYS A 274 -15.25 -9.75 18.94
N LYS A 275 -16.33 -9.10 19.37
CA LYS A 275 -17.64 -9.73 19.57
C LYS A 275 -18.15 -10.40 18.29
N TYR A 276 -18.12 -9.71 17.16
CA TYR A 276 -18.57 -10.26 15.88
C TYR A 276 -17.68 -11.41 15.40
N GLN A 277 -16.37 -11.33 15.59
CA GLN A 277 -15.45 -12.43 15.29
C GLN A 277 -15.75 -13.66 16.15
N ASP A 278 -16.00 -13.47 17.45
CA ASP A 278 -16.39 -14.55 18.36
C ASP A 278 -17.71 -15.20 17.93
N GLU A 279 -18.66 -14.39 17.48
CA GLU A 279 -19.96 -14.86 16.98
C GLU A 279 -19.84 -15.67 15.68
N ILE A 280 -19.04 -15.21 14.71
CA ILE A 280 -18.70 -15.97 13.50
C ILE A 280 -18.11 -17.33 13.87
N ARG A 281 -17.18 -17.38 14.84
CA ARG A 281 -16.58 -18.64 15.30
C ARG A 281 -17.62 -19.60 15.89
N ARG A 282 -18.62 -19.10 16.62
CA ARG A 282 -19.73 -19.93 17.15
C ARG A 282 -20.62 -20.50 16.05
N TYR A 283 -20.72 -19.83 14.90
CA TYR A 283 -21.51 -20.29 13.75
C TYR A 283 -20.73 -21.17 12.77
N ARG A 284 -19.43 -21.42 13.02
CA ARG A 284 -18.65 -22.42 12.27
C ARG A 284 -19.24 -23.82 12.52
N SER A 285 -19.53 -24.57 11.47
CA SER A 285 -20.15 -25.89 11.61
C SER A 285 -19.15 -26.89 12.23
N LYS A 286 -19.66 -27.88 12.99
CA LYS A 286 -18.79 -28.93 13.57
C LYS A 286 -18.01 -29.68 12.49
N LYS A 287 -18.69 -30.01 11.37
CA LYS A 287 -18.07 -30.63 10.20
C LYS A 287 -16.91 -29.78 9.68
N ALA A 288 -17.11 -28.47 9.51
CA ALA A 288 -16.05 -27.59 9.03
C ALA A 288 -14.85 -27.58 9.98
N GLN A 289 -15.10 -27.45 11.28
CA GLN A 289 -14.05 -27.48 12.30
C GLN A 289 -13.24 -28.79 12.28
N GLU A 290 -13.90 -29.94 12.17
CA GLU A 290 -13.25 -31.25 12.11
C GLU A 290 -12.42 -31.43 10.83
N PHE A 291 -12.98 -31.04 9.69
CA PHE A 291 -12.31 -31.18 8.39
C PHE A 291 -11.09 -30.25 8.30
N GLU A 292 -11.22 -29.01 8.77
CA GLU A 292 -10.12 -28.03 8.81
C GLU A 292 -8.98 -28.49 9.72
N LYS A 293 -9.29 -29.08 10.89
CA LYS A 293 -8.27 -29.71 11.76
C LYS A 293 -7.49 -30.82 11.08
N LEU A 294 -8.12 -31.53 10.14
CA LEU A 294 -7.50 -32.59 9.35
C LEU A 294 -6.85 -32.07 8.05
N GLY A 295 -6.80 -30.75 7.84
CA GLY A 295 -6.30 -30.14 6.60
C GLY A 295 -7.16 -30.44 5.37
N ARG A 296 -8.42 -30.89 5.56
CA ARG A 296 -9.33 -31.23 4.48
C ARG A 296 -10.09 -30.00 4.01
N TYR A 297 -10.30 -29.93 2.69
CA TYR A 297 -11.10 -28.87 2.09
C TYR A 297 -12.57 -28.93 2.55
N VAL A 298 -13.11 -27.78 2.91
CA VAL A 298 -14.52 -27.59 3.27
C VAL A 298 -15.17 -26.68 2.24
N ARG A 299 -16.26 -27.15 1.64
CA ARG A 299 -17.03 -26.33 0.69
C ARG A 299 -17.57 -25.09 1.41
N PRO A 300 -17.50 -23.89 0.80
CA PRO A 300 -18.03 -22.66 1.40
C PRO A 300 -19.49 -22.77 1.91
N SER A 301 -20.33 -23.54 1.23
CA SER A 301 -21.73 -23.79 1.65
C SER A 301 -21.87 -24.64 2.92
N GLU A 302 -20.81 -25.32 3.36
CA GLU A 302 -20.82 -26.22 4.53
C GLU A 302 -20.05 -25.64 5.72
N LYS A 303 -19.38 -24.50 5.54
CA LYS A 303 -18.55 -23.86 6.58
C LYS A 303 -19.36 -23.39 7.78
N TRP A 304 -20.62 -23.02 7.57
CA TRP A 304 -21.45 -22.33 8.54
C TRP A 304 -22.71 -23.12 8.89
N LEU A 305 -23.24 -22.93 10.09
CA LEU A 305 -24.51 -23.54 10.52
C LEU A 305 -25.66 -23.13 9.59
N MET A 306 -26.52 -24.10 9.28
CA MET A 306 -27.72 -23.87 8.47
C MET A 306 -28.60 -22.80 9.13
N GLY A 307 -29.10 -21.85 8.33
CA GLY A 307 -29.89 -20.70 8.81
C GLY A 307 -29.07 -19.56 9.42
N LYS A 308 -27.74 -19.70 9.58
CA LYS A 308 -26.86 -18.64 10.09
C LYS A 308 -26.04 -17.93 9.02
N VAL A 309 -26.07 -18.41 7.78
CA VAL A 309 -25.24 -17.87 6.69
C VAL A 309 -25.48 -16.37 6.45
N GLU A 310 -26.74 -15.92 6.43
CA GLU A 310 -27.05 -14.49 6.25
C GLU A 310 -26.54 -13.63 7.42
N LEU A 311 -26.62 -14.15 8.63
CA LEU A 311 -26.07 -13.46 9.81
C LEU A 311 -24.54 -13.39 9.72
N VAL A 312 -23.87 -14.45 9.28
CA VAL A 312 -22.41 -14.46 9.07
C VAL A 312 -22.00 -13.43 8.02
N VAL A 313 -22.74 -13.30 6.90
CA VAL A 313 -22.52 -12.23 5.91
C VAL A 313 -22.59 -10.85 6.58
N GLN A 314 -23.64 -10.59 7.35
CA GLN A 314 -23.81 -9.31 8.04
C GLN A 314 -22.68 -9.03 9.04
N LEU A 315 -22.21 -10.05 9.77
CA LEU A 315 -21.12 -9.93 10.72
C LEU A 315 -19.80 -9.58 10.03
N TYR A 316 -19.45 -10.25 8.91
CA TYR A 316 -18.27 -9.89 8.12
C TYR A 316 -18.35 -8.43 7.63
N GLN A 317 -19.50 -8.01 7.10
CA GLN A 317 -19.70 -6.63 6.66
C GLN A 317 -19.58 -5.63 7.82
N GLN A 318 -20.09 -5.97 9.01
CA GLN A 318 -19.97 -5.11 10.21
C GLN A 318 -18.52 -4.98 10.68
N ILE A 319 -17.77 -6.10 10.72
CA ILE A 319 -16.34 -6.10 11.06
C ILE A 319 -15.58 -5.20 10.08
N ALA A 320 -15.77 -5.39 8.78
CA ALA A 320 -15.08 -4.59 7.77
C ALA A 320 -15.44 -3.11 7.87
N ARG A 321 -16.71 -2.76 8.12
CA ARG A 321 -17.13 -1.37 8.38
C ARG A 321 -16.48 -0.77 9.62
N ASN A 322 -16.36 -1.52 10.71
CA ASN A 322 -15.69 -1.04 11.92
C ASN A 322 -14.19 -0.85 11.70
N TRP A 323 -13.54 -1.75 10.95
CA TRP A 323 -12.15 -1.54 10.52
C TRP A 323 -12.00 -0.30 9.64
N LYS A 324 -12.94 -0.04 8.72
CA LYS A 324 -12.96 1.19 7.91
C LYS A 324 -13.08 2.45 8.78
N LYS A 325 -13.95 2.45 9.79
CA LYS A 325 -14.09 3.56 10.76
C LYS A 325 -12.79 3.80 11.54
N LEU A 326 -12.11 2.73 11.95
CA LEU A 326 -10.76 2.78 12.54
C LEU A 326 -9.66 3.19 11.56
N ARG A 327 -9.99 3.35 10.26
CA ARG A 327 -9.05 3.59 9.16
C ARG A 327 -8.02 2.47 8.97
N HIS A 328 -8.32 1.27 9.47
CA HIS A 328 -7.53 0.06 9.26
C HIS A 328 -7.96 -0.62 7.95
N TYR A 329 -7.58 -0.03 6.83
CA TYR A 329 -7.97 -0.54 5.52
C TYR A 329 -7.45 -1.95 5.23
N PRO A 330 -6.21 -2.34 5.60
CA PRO A 330 -5.74 -3.72 5.39
C PRO A 330 -6.64 -4.78 6.06
N TYR A 331 -7.06 -4.58 7.32
CA TYR A 331 -7.94 -5.54 8.00
C TYR A 331 -9.37 -5.52 7.42
N ALA A 332 -9.85 -4.36 6.99
CA ALA A 332 -11.14 -4.29 6.29
C ALA A 332 -11.12 -5.08 4.98
N ILE A 333 -10.06 -4.93 4.18
CA ILE A 333 -9.85 -5.68 2.93
C ILE A 333 -9.78 -7.18 3.22
N GLU A 334 -8.97 -7.60 4.20
CA GLU A 334 -8.85 -9.02 4.53
C GLU A 334 -10.19 -9.61 5.00
N THR A 335 -10.96 -8.87 5.80
CA THR A 335 -12.31 -9.30 6.22
C THR A 335 -13.23 -9.53 5.01
N TYR A 336 -13.17 -8.67 3.99
CA TYR A 336 -13.92 -8.87 2.74
C TYR A 336 -13.37 -10.02 1.89
N LYS A 337 -12.05 -10.20 1.81
CA LYS A 337 -11.43 -11.36 1.15
C LYS A 337 -11.84 -12.68 1.81
N GLU A 338 -11.92 -12.72 3.14
CA GLU A 338 -12.46 -13.86 3.87
C GLU A 338 -13.93 -14.13 3.54
N LEU A 339 -14.77 -13.09 3.46
CA LEU A 339 -16.16 -13.21 3.01
C LEU A 339 -16.22 -13.83 1.60
N ILE A 340 -15.46 -13.28 0.64
CA ILE A 340 -15.41 -13.77 -0.74
C ILE A 340 -15.05 -15.26 -0.79
N ARG A 341 -14.03 -15.66 -0.03
CA ARG A 341 -13.56 -17.05 0.06
C ARG A 341 -14.55 -17.99 0.76
N ASP A 342 -15.02 -17.61 1.94
CA ASP A 342 -15.78 -18.50 2.83
C ASP A 342 -17.28 -18.51 2.52
N LEU A 343 -17.77 -17.54 1.72
CA LEU A 343 -19.17 -17.39 1.34
C LEU A 343 -19.34 -17.25 -0.18
N SER A 344 -18.43 -17.83 -0.99
CA SER A 344 -18.41 -17.72 -2.46
C SER A 344 -19.71 -18.11 -3.19
N HIS A 345 -20.58 -18.89 -2.54
CA HIS A 345 -21.90 -19.28 -3.03
C HIS A 345 -22.96 -18.18 -2.85
N LYS A 346 -22.72 -17.16 -2.01
CA LYS A 346 -23.58 -15.99 -1.79
C LYS A 346 -23.22 -14.87 -2.76
N LYS A 347 -23.60 -15.05 -4.03
CA LYS A 347 -23.19 -14.18 -5.16
C LYS A 347 -23.42 -12.68 -4.93
N PHE A 348 -24.55 -12.28 -4.35
CA PHE A 348 -24.80 -10.87 -4.01
C PHE A 348 -23.78 -10.32 -3.01
N ALA A 349 -23.57 -11.02 -1.90
CA ALA A 349 -22.62 -10.61 -0.86
C ALA A 349 -21.16 -10.61 -1.38
N VAL A 350 -20.81 -11.59 -2.22
CA VAL A 350 -19.49 -11.67 -2.86
C VAL A 350 -19.27 -10.48 -3.80
N SER A 351 -20.26 -10.14 -4.63
CA SER A 351 -20.13 -8.99 -5.54
C SER A 351 -20.02 -7.65 -4.80
N ASP A 352 -20.75 -7.49 -3.68
CA ASP A 352 -20.59 -6.34 -2.79
C ASP A 352 -19.19 -6.30 -2.20
N ALA A 353 -18.69 -7.41 -1.66
CA ALA A 353 -17.35 -7.49 -1.09
C ALA A 353 -16.24 -7.21 -2.11
N LEU A 354 -16.35 -7.72 -3.34
CA LEU A 354 -15.39 -7.44 -4.43
C LEU A 354 -15.31 -5.94 -4.72
N TYR A 355 -16.47 -5.27 -4.85
CA TYR A 355 -16.52 -3.83 -5.04
C TYR A 355 -15.89 -3.07 -3.87
N GLN A 356 -16.22 -3.47 -2.63
CA GLN A 356 -15.65 -2.83 -1.43
C GLN A 356 -14.13 -2.99 -1.35
N VAL A 357 -13.58 -4.14 -1.75
CA VAL A 357 -12.12 -4.35 -1.84
C VAL A 357 -11.50 -3.38 -2.84
N GLY A 358 -12.07 -3.25 -4.04
CA GLY A 358 -11.59 -2.29 -5.05
C GLY A 358 -11.62 -0.85 -4.54
N ALA A 359 -12.75 -0.45 -3.94
CA ALA A 359 -12.92 0.90 -3.39
C ALA A 359 -11.93 1.19 -2.24
N LEU A 360 -11.63 0.20 -1.40
CA LEU A 360 -10.65 0.35 -0.32
C LEU A 360 -9.23 0.46 -0.84
N TYR A 361 -8.86 -0.35 -1.83
CA TYR A 361 -7.56 -0.19 -2.48
C TYR A 361 -7.42 1.18 -3.12
N GLN A 362 -8.44 1.65 -3.84
CA GLN A 362 -8.46 2.98 -4.45
C GLN A 362 -8.35 4.09 -3.39
N GLN A 363 -9.11 4.01 -2.30
CA GLN A 363 -9.04 4.96 -1.19
C GLN A 363 -7.65 4.99 -0.52
N SER A 364 -6.95 3.84 -0.51
CA SER A 364 -5.59 3.73 0.00
C SER A 364 -4.50 4.12 -1.02
N GLY A 365 -4.86 4.59 -2.22
CA GLY A 365 -3.92 4.95 -3.29
C GLY A 365 -3.29 3.75 -4.01
N GLN A 366 -3.73 2.53 -3.72
CA GLN A 366 -3.25 1.30 -4.35
C GLN A 366 -4.03 1.02 -5.64
N TYR A 367 -3.94 1.93 -6.61
CA TYR A 367 -4.80 1.95 -7.79
C TYR A 367 -4.73 0.68 -8.63
N GLU A 368 -3.56 0.06 -8.77
CA GLU A 368 -3.43 -1.18 -9.55
C GLU A 368 -4.12 -2.37 -8.89
N ARG A 369 -4.10 -2.44 -7.56
CA ARG A 369 -4.83 -3.46 -6.79
C ARG A 369 -6.33 -3.20 -6.84
N ALA A 370 -6.72 -1.93 -6.89
CA ALA A 370 -8.11 -1.54 -7.11
C ALA A 370 -8.59 -2.00 -8.49
N ILE A 371 -7.81 -1.73 -9.55
CA ILE A 371 -8.09 -2.18 -10.92
C ILE A 371 -8.31 -3.68 -10.95
N GLN A 372 -7.41 -4.45 -10.34
CA GLN A 372 -7.52 -5.91 -10.28
C GLN A 372 -8.75 -6.38 -9.50
N ALA A 373 -9.07 -5.75 -8.37
CA ALA A 373 -10.27 -6.09 -7.62
C ALA A 373 -11.56 -5.78 -8.40
N TYR A 374 -11.57 -4.72 -9.21
CA TYR A 374 -12.65 -4.43 -10.14
C TYR A 374 -12.70 -5.44 -11.28
N ASP A 375 -11.57 -5.84 -11.87
CA ASP A 375 -11.51 -6.90 -12.89
C ASP A 375 -12.16 -8.19 -12.37
N ASN A 376 -11.81 -8.63 -11.16
CA ASN A 376 -12.42 -9.81 -10.54
C ASN A 376 -13.94 -9.67 -10.42
N LEU A 377 -14.48 -8.48 -10.15
CA LEU A 377 -15.93 -8.25 -10.14
C LEU A 377 -16.55 -8.37 -11.53
N LEU A 378 -15.92 -7.78 -12.54
CA LEU A 378 -16.38 -7.85 -13.93
C LEU A 378 -16.41 -9.30 -14.43
N GLU A 379 -15.43 -10.11 -14.04
CA GLU A 379 -15.31 -11.52 -14.43
C GLU A 379 -16.24 -12.45 -13.63
N GLU A 380 -16.24 -12.34 -12.29
CA GLU A 380 -16.96 -13.29 -11.43
C GLU A 380 -18.43 -12.92 -11.17
N ALA A 381 -18.78 -11.64 -11.32
CA ALA A 381 -20.11 -11.11 -11.02
C ALA A 381 -20.62 -10.10 -12.08
N PRO A 382 -20.67 -10.49 -13.37
CA PRO A 382 -21.09 -9.58 -14.46
C PRO A 382 -22.55 -9.11 -14.36
N GLN A 383 -23.37 -9.72 -13.50
CA GLN A 383 -24.76 -9.33 -13.24
C GLN A 383 -24.91 -8.48 -11.95
N SER A 384 -23.80 -8.08 -11.34
CA SER A 384 -23.82 -7.30 -10.10
C SER A 384 -24.42 -5.92 -10.33
N THR A 385 -25.13 -5.40 -9.33
CA THR A 385 -25.54 -3.99 -9.29
C THR A 385 -24.35 -3.03 -9.25
N TRP A 386 -23.17 -3.52 -8.86
CA TRP A 386 -21.92 -2.77 -8.83
C TRP A 386 -21.15 -2.80 -10.15
N LEU A 387 -21.65 -3.48 -11.19
CA LEU A 387 -20.94 -3.62 -12.47
C LEU A 387 -20.57 -2.26 -13.07
N ASN A 388 -21.58 -1.42 -13.31
CA ASN A 388 -21.39 -0.13 -13.96
C ASN A 388 -20.49 0.78 -13.12
N GLU A 389 -20.70 0.79 -11.80
CA GLU A 389 -19.87 1.56 -10.87
C GLU A 389 -18.42 1.10 -10.89
N SER A 390 -18.18 -0.21 -10.92
CA SER A 390 -16.83 -0.78 -10.96
C SER A 390 -16.10 -0.40 -12.25
N ILE A 391 -16.79 -0.38 -13.39
CA ILE A 391 -16.21 0.08 -14.67
C ILE A 391 -15.78 1.54 -14.58
N TYR A 392 -16.63 2.39 -13.98
CA TYR A 392 -16.29 3.79 -13.77
C TYR A 392 -15.08 3.96 -12.84
N GLN A 393 -15.12 3.34 -11.66
CA GLN A 393 -14.04 3.46 -10.67
C GLN A 393 -12.73 2.85 -11.17
N GLN A 394 -12.78 1.78 -11.96
CA GLN A 394 -11.62 1.22 -12.64
C GLN A 394 -11.02 2.23 -13.64
N ALA A 395 -11.85 2.91 -14.43
CA ALA A 395 -11.39 3.97 -15.34
C ALA A 395 -10.73 5.14 -14.58
N VAL A 396 -11.28 5.51 -13.41
CA VAL A 396 -10.67 6.50 -12.51
C VAL A 396 -9.30 6.03 -12.03
N CYS A 397 -9.15 4.74 -11.68
CA CYS A 397 -7.86 4.17 -11.29
C CYS A 397 -6.86 4.18 -12.45
N TYR A 398 -7.27 3.80 -13.68
CA TYR A 398 -6.42 3.88 -14.87
C TYR A 398 -5.93 5.31 -15.12
N ARG A 399 -6.83 6.31 -14.96
CA ARG A 399 -6.47 7.72 -15.06
C ARG A 399 -5.43 8.12 -14.00
N ALA A 400 -5.58 7.65 -12.76
CA ALA A 400 -4.65 7.95 -11.67
C ALA A 400 -3.24 7.38 -11.93
N ILE A 401 -3.14 6.21 -12.56
CA ILE A 401 -1.86 5.61 -12.97
C ILE A 401 -1.42 6.06 -14.38
N ARG A 402 -2.00 7.13 -14.92
CA ARG A 402 -1.66 7.73 -16.22
C ARG A 402 -1.78 6.79 -17.43
N GLU A 403 -2.59 5.73 -17.32
CA GLU A 403 -2.98 4.88 -18.46
C GLU A 403 -4.24 5.48 -19.10
N PHE A 404 -4.07 6.62 -19.75
CA PHE A 404 -5.21 7.44 -20.21
C PHE A 404 -6.01 6.75 -21.32
N GLY A 405 -5.39 5.96 -22.20
CA GLY A 405 -6.09 5.16 -23.19
C GLY A 405 -7.00 4.08 -22.56
N SER A 406 -6.54 3.42 -21.49
CA SER A 406 -7.37 2.48 -20.72
C SER A 406 -8.50 3.19 -19.99
N ALA A 407 -8.23 4.36 -19.41
CA ALA A 407 -9.24 5.20 -18.76
C ALA A 407 -10.32 5.65 -19.75
N TYR A 408 -9.92 6.14 -20.93
CA TYR A 408 -10.83 6.55 -22.00
C TYR A 408 -11.78 5.42 -22.40
N LYS A 409 -11.25 4.22 -22.66
CA LYS A 409 -12.04 3.02 -22.97
C LYS A 409 -13.03 2.68 -21.85
N GLY A 410 -12.58 2.75 -20.60
CA GLY A 410 -13.41 2.49 -19.42
C GLY A 410 -14.57 3.49 -19.30
N PHE A 411 -14.30 4.79 -19.39
CA PHE A 411 -15.34 5.83 -19.34
C PHE A 411 -16.35 5.68 -20.49
N LYS A 412 -15.88 5.38 -21.72
CA LYS A 412 -16.80 5.13 -22.85
C LYS A 412 -17.67 3.91 -22.63
N THR A 413 -17.10 2.85 -22.10
CA THR A 413 -17.84 1.62 -21.76
C THR A 413 -18.91 1.95 -20.73
N TYR A 414 -18.57 2.68 -19.67
CA TYR A 414 -19.51 3.15 -18.66
C TYR A 414 -20.68 3.94 -19.26
N LEU A 415 -20.42 4.92 -20.13
CA LEU A 415 -21.48 5.70 -20.79
C LEU A 415 -22.35 4.86 -21.73
N SER A 416 -21.81 3.81 -22.35
CA SER A 416 -22.58 2.91 -23.22
C SER A 416 -23.54 2.00 -22.45
N LEU A 417 -23.19 1.64 -21.22
CA LEU A 417 -23.96 0.74 -20.36
C LEU A 417 -24.97 1.48 -19.48
N THR A 418 -24.73 2.75 -19.22
CA THR A 418 -25.57 3.58 -18.36
C THR A 418 -26.42 4.53 -19.18
N LYS A 419 -27.66 4.76 -18.73
CA LYS A 419 -28.49 5.88 -19.19
C LYS A 419 -28.31 7.01 -18.17
N GLY A 420 -28.49 8.28 -18.59
CA GLY A 420 -28.09 9.52 -17.89
C GLY A 420 -28.45 9.73 -16.40
N ASP A 421 -29.09 8.78 -15.73
CA ASP A 421 -29.52 8.81 -14.32
C ASP A 421 -28.49 8.16 -13.36
N THR A 422 -27.20 8.31 -13.62
CA THR A 422 -26.15 7.81 -12.70
C THR A 422 -25.30 8.96 -12.15
N PRO A 423 -24.78 8.86 -10.90
CA PRO A 423 -24.03 9.95 -10.27
C PRO A 423 -22.82 10.43 -11.09
N TYR A 424 -22.23 9.53 -11.88
CA TYR A 424 -20.98 9.78 -12.62
C TYR A 424 -21.19 10.05 -14.11
N PHE A 425 -22.43 10.02 -14.63
CA PHE A 425 -22.69 10.16 -16.07
C PHE A 425 -22.10 11.46 -16.65
N ARG A 426 -22.41 12.59 -16.00
CA ARG A 426 -21.96 13.91 -16.45
C ARG A 426 -20.43 14.06 -16.34
N GLU A 427 -19.84 13.52 -15.29
CA GLU A 427 -18.39 13.57 -15.09
C GLU A 427 -17.67 12.75 -16.17
N ALA A 428 -18.12 11.51 -16.42
CA ALA A 428 -17.58 10.66 -17.47
C ALA A 428 -17.70 11.31 -18.86
N GLU A 429 -18.83 11.95 -19.17
CA GLU A 429 -19.03 12.69 -20.43
C GLU A 429 -18.03 13.83 -20.58
N GLN A 430 -17.82 14.63 -19.53
CA GLN A 430 -16.85 15.73 -19.56
C GLN A 430 -15.42 15.22 -19.75
N ILE A 431 -15.04 14.14 -19.06
CA ILE A 431 -13.71 13.54 -19.20
C ILE A 431 -13.49 13.05 -20.63
N ILE A 432 -14.45 12.36 -21.24
CA ILE A 432 -14.33 11.88 -22.62
C ILE A 432 -14.20 13.05 -23.60
N ARG A 433 -15.03 14.09 -23.45
CA ARG A 433 -14.94 15.29 -24.29
C ARG A 433 -13.56 15.92 -24.19
N GLN A 434 -13.00 16.03 -22.97
CA GLN A 434 -11.66 16.54 -22.76
C GLN A 434 -10.60 15.66 -23.42
N TYR A 435 -10.72 14.34 -23.27
CA TYR A 435 -9.78 13.38 -23.86
C TYR A 435 -9.79 13.42 -25.39
N GLU A 436 -10.92 13.74 -26.02
CA GLU A 436 -11.06 13.80 -27.48
C GLU A 436 -10.68 15.15 -28.10
N ILE A 437 -10.24 16.14 -27.30
CA ILE A 437 -9.69 17.38 -27.82
C ILE A 437 -8.38 17.06 -28.56
N ASP A 438 -8.20 17.72 -29.70
CA ASP A 438 -6.97 17.77 -30.49
C ASP A 438 -6.81 19.25 -30.83
N GLN A 439 -6.03 19.96 -29.99
CA GLN A 439 -6.00 21.43 -29.97
C GLN A 439 -5.04 21.98 -31.03
N ASP A 440 -3.95 21.29 -31.34
CA ASP A 440 -3.02 21.65 -32.40
C ASP A 440 -3.32 21.00 -33.77
N GLN A 441 -4.36 20.15 -33.83
CA GLN A 441 -4.88 19.51 -35.05
C GLN A 441 -3.86 18.61 -35.73
N ASP A 442 -3.03 17.99 -34.92
CA ASP A 442 -1.90 17.18 -35.37
C ASP A 442 -2.28 15.69 -35.57
N GLY A 443 -3.52 15.35 -35.20
CA GLY A 443 -4.13 14.03 -35.36
C GLY A 443 -4.04 13.14 -34.12
N TYR A 444 -3.40 13.61 -33.04
CA TYR A 444 -3.36 12.93 -31.76
C TYR A 444 -4.33 13.58 -30.78
N LYS A 445 -5.09 12.75 -30.07
CA LYS A 445 -6.01 13.23 -29.06
C LYS A 445 -5.27 13.57 -27.77
N PHE A 446 -5.82 14.47 -26.98
CA PHE A 446 -5.26 14.92 -25.70
C PHE A 446 -4.85 13.76 -24.77
N TYR A 447 -5.63 12.67 -24.70
CA TYR A 447 -5.25 11.53 -23.87
C TYR A 447 -4.00 10.78 -24.40
N GLU A 448 -3.80 10.76 -25.71
CA GLU A 448 -2.64 10.15 -26.39
C GLU A 448 -1.39 10.99 -26.13
N GLU A 449 -1.53 12.32 -26.24
CA GLU A 449 -0.52 13.31 -25.84
C GLU A 449 -0.10 13.16 -24.37
N GLN A 450 -1.08 13.11 -23.46
CA GLN A 450 -0.80 12.99 -22.03
C GLN A 450 -0.11 11.67 -21.64
N GLU A 451 -0.44 10.59 -22.35
CA GLU A 451 0.17 9.27 -22.16
C GLU A 451 1.58 9.21 -22.77
N GLY A 452 1.78 9.87 -23.93
CA GLY A 452 3.09 10.08 -24.57
C GLY A 452 4.00 11.06 -23.83
N GLY A 453 3.43 11.90 -22.96
CA GLY A 453 4.17 12.96 -22.26
C GLY A 453 4.50 14.16 -23.16
N THR A 454 3.69 14.37 -24.19
CA THR A 454 3.84 15.42 -25.21
C THR A 454 2.75 16.49 -25.04
N SER A 455 2.82 17.53 -25.87
CA SER A 455 2.05 18.77 -25.68
C SER A 455 1.02 18.95 -26.79
N ASP A 456 -0.27 18.84 -26.44
CA ASP A 456 -1.45 19.19 -27.27
C ASP A 456 -1.59 20.71 -27.56
N GLN A 457 -0.49 21.43 -27.59
CA GLN A 457 -0.42 22.87 -27.88
C GLN A 457 0.76 23.20 -28.79
N ASP A 458 1.66 22.24 -29.02
CA ASP A 458 2.83 22.40 -29.88
C ASP A 458 2.69 21.37 -31.00
N PRO A 459 2.30 21.79 -32.21
CA PRO A 459 2.10 20.90 -33.34
C PRO A 459 3.35 20.13 -33.77
N ASN A 460 4.53 20.30 -33.14
CA ASN A 460 5.74 19.53 -33.40
C ASN A 460 6.06 18.53 -32.27
N SER A 461 5.20 18.43 -31.25
CA SER A 461 5.37 17.58 -30.07
C SER A 461 4.50 16.33 -30.21
N TYR A 462 5.02 15.28 -30.83
CA TYR A 462 4.22 14.09 -31.12
C TYR A 462 4.54 12.90 -30.20
N PRO A 463 3.53 12.11 -29.79
CA PRO A 463 3.70 10.86 -29.09
C PRO A 463 4.49 9.90 -29.95
N VAL A 464 5.50 9.26 -29.36
CA VAL A 464 6.19 8.18 -30.05
C VAL A 464 5.23 7.00 -30.14
N VAL A 465 4.87 6.59 -31.37
CA VAL A 465 4.03 5.41 -31.60
C VAL A 465 4.72 4.18 -30.98
N LYS A 466 4.22 3.72 -29.83
CA LYS A 466 4.68 2.48 -29.18
C LYS A 466 4.19 1.30 -30.03
N ASN A 467 5.04 0.79 -30.92
CA ASN A 467 4.80 -0.40 -31.75
C ASN A 467 4.57 -1.69 -30.94
#